data_AF-A0A2S9FGV7-F1
#
_entry.id   AF-A0A2S9FGV7-F1
#
_cell.length_a   1.000
_cell.length_b   1.000
_cell.length_c   1.000
_cell.angle_alpha   90.00
_cell.angle_beta   90.00
_cell.angle_gamma   90.00
#
_symmetry.space_group_name_H-M   'P 1'
#
loop_
_entity.id
_entity.type
_entity.pdbx_description
1 polymer ?
#
loop_
_entity_poly.entity_id
_entity_poly.type
_entity_poly.pdbx_seq_one_letter_code
_entity_poly.pdbx_strand_id
1 'polypeptide(L)'
;RVAQEDFDRSFPGFRTEPLTMVIEREDGQPVTDQQLAEVRAKALTISGFTDPDNDPSKMWQERSVQEGGSEDPSVRTLQNGLVNRNDAAQKIEELRSVQPPRGLEISVGGTPALEQDSIHSLFDRLPLMVLVLIITTTVLMFLAFGSIVLPIKAALMSALTLGSTLGILTWMFVDGHGSGLMNYTPQPLMAPMIGLIIAVIWGLSTDYEVFLVSRMVEARERGMSTTEAIRIGTATTGRLITG
;
A
#
# COMPACT_ATOMS: atom_id res chain seq x y z
N ARG A 1 12.21 16.54 -11.98
CA ARG A 1 12.94 16.15 -10.75
C ARG A 1 13.93 17.22 -10.33
N VAL A 2 15.02 17.47 -11.08
CA VAL A 2 16.05 18.47 -10.71
C VAL A 2 15.48 19.86 -10.42
N ALA A 3 14.62 20.40 -11.31
CA ALA A 3 13.99 21.71 -11.08
C ALA A 3 13.11 21.78 -9.81
N GLN A 4 12.50 20.65 -9.40
CA GLN A 4 11.73 20.58 -8.16
C GLN A 4 12.65 20.55 -6.94
N GLU A 5 13.75 19.80 -7.01
CA GLU A 5 14.77 19.76 -5.94
C GLU A 5 15.43 21.13 -5.75
N ASP A 6 15.70 21.84 -6.85
CA ASP A 6 16.23 23.20 -6.82
C ASP A 6 15.22 24.19 -6.22
N PHE A 7 13.92 24.05 -6.52
CA PHE A 7 12.86 24.84 -5.90
C PHE A 7 12.79 24.58 -4.40
N ASP A 8 12.74 23.33 -3.97
CA ASP A 8 12.66 22.93 -2.57
C ASP A 8 13.89 23.42 -1.77
N ARG A 9 15.07 23.47 -2.42
CA ARG A 9 16.31 24.01 -1.84
C ARG A 9 16.32 25.54 -1.76
N SER A 10 15.82 26.21 -2.79
CA SER A 10 15.86 27.69 -2.89
C SER A 10 14.75 28.34 -2.07
N PHE A 11 13.61 27.66 -1.92
CA PHE A 11 12.41 28.12 -1.24
C PHE A 11 11.93 27.09 -0.20
N PRO A 12 12.73 26.82 0.86
CA PRO A 12 12.35 25.86 1.88
C PRO A 12 11.06 26.31 2.58
N GLY A 13 10.15 25.36 2.82
CA GLY A 13 8.88 25.61 3.52
C GLY A 13 7.68 25.94 2.62
N PHE A 14 7.88 26.22 1.33
CA PHE A 14 6.76 26.43 0.40
C PHE A 14 6.07 25.12 0.01
N ARG A 15 6.84 24.03 -0.14
CA ARG A 15 6.30 22.70 -0.36
C ARG A 15 5.89 22.11 0.99
N THR A 16 4.60 22.05 1.23
CA THR A 16 4.02 21.39 2.40
C THR A 16 3.13 20.25 1.94
N GLU A 17 3.21 19.12 2.64
CA GLU A 17 2.25 18.03 2.52
C GLU A 17 1.53 17.91 3.86
N PRO A 18 0.64 18.88 4.17
CA PRO A 18 0.03 18.95 5.49
C PRO A 18 -0.98 17.84 5.68
N LEU A 19 -1.16 17.44 6.94
CA LEU A 19 -2.36 16.75 7.36
C LEU A 19 -3.49 17.78 7.50
N THR A 20 -4.68 17.39 7.06
CA THR A 20 -5.87 18.26 7.10
C THR A 20 -6.90 17.65 8.04
N MET A 21 -7.48 18.45 8.93
CA MET A 21 -8.69 18.10 9.66
C MET A 21 -9.87 18.80 9.01
N VAL A 22 -10.77 18.03 8.43
CA VAL A 22 -12.05 18.50 7.91
C VAL A 22 -13.07 18.37 9.02
N ILE A 23 -13.70 19.48 9.38
CA ILE A 23 -14.65 19.58 10.48
C ILE A 23 -15.98 19.92 9.84
N GLU A 24 -16.95 19.03 9.97
CA GLU A 24 -18.29 19.18 9.40
C GLU A 24 -19.32 19.14 10.53
N ARG A 25 -20.37 19.96 10.41
CA ARG A 25 -21.47 19.93 11.37
C ARG A 25 -22.67 19.16 10.82
N GLU A 26 -23.10 18.14 11.55
CA GLU A 26 -24.15 17.20 11.11
C GLU A 26 -25.52 17.86 10.89
N ASP A 27 -25.79 18.98 11.57
CA ASP A 27 -27.05 19.74 11.47
C ASP A 27 -27.08 20.75 10.30
N GLY A 28 -26.00 20.85 9.53
CA GLY A 28 -25.85 21.78 8.39
C GLY A 28 -25.73 23.25 8.80
N GLN A 29 -25.62 23.55 10.09
CA GLN A 29 -25.50 24.93 10.56
C GLN A 29 -23.99 25.35 10.61
N PRO A 30 -23.67 26.67 10.70
CA PRO A 30 -22.29 27.17 10.74
C PRO A 30 -21.40 26.72 11.91
N VAL A 31 -20.25 26.09 11.64
CA VAL A 31 -19.25 25.74 12.68
C VAL A 31 -18.77 27.01 13.38
N THR A 32 -18.93 27.05 14.70
CA THR A 32 -18.60 28.23 15.50
C THR A 32 -17.10 28.34 15.78
N ASP A 33 -16.59 29.55 15.96
CA ASP A 33 -15.17 29.78 16.27
C ASP A 33 -14.77 29.15 17.63
N GLN A 34 -15.71 29.04 18.57
CA GLN A 34 -15.47 28.35 19.84
C GLN A 34 -15.24 26.85 19.63
N GLN A 35 -16.06 26.21 18.80
CA GLN A 35 -15.88 24.79 18.45
C GLN A 35 -14.56 24.58 17.69
N LEU A 36 -14.23 25.47 16.76
CA LEU A 36 -12.98 25.42 16.00
C LEU A 36 -11.76 25.56 16.93
N ALA A 37 -11.82 26.49 17.90
CA ALA A 37 -10.78 26.67 18.89
C ALA A 37 -10.63 25.45 19.81
N GLU A 38 -11.73 24.78 20.17
CA GLU A 38 -11.68 23.53 20.94
C GLU A 38 -10.99 22.40 20.15
N VAL A 39 -11.33 22.23 18.87
CA VAL A 39 -10.66 21.24 17.99
C VAL A 39 -9.18 21.55 17.85
N ARG A 40 -8.82 22.83 17.62
CA ARG A 40 -7.42 23.26 17.57
C ARG A 40 -6.69 22.97 18.88
N ALA A 41 -7.30 23.27 20.03
CA ALA A 41 -6.70 22.99 21.33
C ALA A 41 -6.43 21.50 21.55
N LYS A 42 -7.35 20.63 21.12
CA LYS A 42 -7.14 19.17 21.16
C LYS A 42 -6.02 18.75 20.20
N ALA A 43 -5.98 19.27 18.99
CA ALA A 43 -4.91 18.96 18.04
C ALA A 43 -3.52 19.41 18.50
N LEU A 44 -3.43 20.51 19.27
CA LEU A 44 -2.19 20.98 19.89
C LEU A 44 -1.65 20.05 20.99
N THR A 45 -2.48 19.17 21.55
CA THR A 45 -2.00 18.15 22.50
C THR A 45 -1.13 17.09 21.83
N ILE A 46 -1.25 16.96 20.50
CA ILE A 46 -0.51 15.99 19.70
C ILE A 46 0.79 16.64 19.22
N SER A 47 1.92 16.05 19.61
CA SER A 47 3.26 16.50 19.20
C SER A 47 3.62 16.03 17.79
N GLY A 48 4.67 16.60 17.20
CA GLY A 48 5.20 16.15 15.89
C GLY A 48 4.73 16.94 14.68
N PHE A 49 4.01 18.05 14.90
CA PHE A 49 3.63 19.00 13.86
C PHE A 49 4.60 20.18 13.79
N THR A 50 4.72 20.77 12.60
CA THR A 50 5.60 21.92 12.36
C THR A 50 5.11 23.17 13.08
N ASP A 51 6.04 23.89 13.71
CA ASP A 51 5.83 25.20 14.31
C ASP A 51 6.92 26.18 13.82
N PRO A 52 6.77 26.76 12.62
CA PRO A 52 7.79 27.65 12.04
C PRO A 52 7.94 28.98 12.78
N ASP A 53 6.86 29.45 13.42
CA ASP A 53 6.80 30.76 14.10
C ASP A 53 7.14 30.68 15.59
N ASN A 54 7.43 29.48 16.12
CA ASN A 54 7.56 29.20 17.55
C ASN A 54 6.35 29.70 18.36
N ASP A 55 5.16 29.64 17.76
CA ASP A 55 3.91 30.14 18.31
C ASP A 55 2.80 29.11 18.09
N PRO A 56 2.44 28.33 19.15
CA PRO A 56 1.40 27.32 19.06
C PRO A 56 0.03 27.87 18.64
N SER A 57 -0.23 29.17 18.84
CA SER A 57 -1.50 29.78 18.44
C SER A 57 -1.64 29.93 16.91
N LYS A 58 -0.50 29.93 16.20
CA LYS A 58 -0.41 30.02 14.73
C LYS A 58 -0.34 28.65 14.05
N MET A 59 -0.22 27.56 14.81
CA MET A 59 -0.33 26.21 14.28
C MET A 59 -1.78 25.90 13.86
N TRP A 60 -1.96 24.88 13.01
CA TRP A 60 -3.27 24.43 12.56
C TRP A 60 -4.11 25.55 11.94
N GLN A 61 -3.56 26.24 10.95
CA GLN A 61 -4.24 27.35 10.29
C GLN A 61 -5.40 26.84 9.45
N GLU A 62 -6.42 27.68 9.30
CA GLU A 62 -7.52 27.38 8.41
C GLU A 62 -7.03 27.37 6.97
N ARG A 63 -7.48 26.40 6.19
CA ARG A 63 -7.13 26.31 4.77
C ARG A 63 -7.82 27.44 4.00
N SER A 64 -7.06 28.16 3.20
CA SER A 64 -7.61 29.18 2.31
C SER A 64 -8.58 28.56 1.30
N VAL A 65 -9.77 29.15 1.18
CA VAL A 65 -10.72 28.82 0.12
C VAL A 65 -10.18 29.32 -1.22
N GLN A 66 -10.15 28.44 -2.21
CA GLN A 66 -9.74 28.79 -3.57
C GLN A 66 -10.92 29.39 -4.35
N GLU A 67 -10.65 30.24 -5.35
CA GLU A 67 -11.68 30.78 -6.24
C GLU A 67 -12.52 29.63 -6.86
N GLY A 68 -13.84 29.67 -6.64
CA GLY A 68 -14.79 28.64 -7.09
C GLY A 68 -15.12 27.55 -6.06
N GLY A 69 -14.54 27.59 -4.86
CA GLY A 69 -14.95 26.74 -3.74
C GLY A 69 -16.29 27.16 -3.15
N SER A 70 -17.10 26.20 -2.69
CA SER A 70 -18.28 26.49 -1.88
C SER A 70 -17.84 26.90 -0.48
N GLU A 71 -18.17 28.12 -0.07
CA GLU A 71 -17.97 28.61 1.30
C GLU A 71 -19.12 28.14 2.20
N ASP A 72 -19.32 26.83 2.28
CA ASP A 72 -20.32 26.28 3.20
C ASP A 72 -19.87 26.53 4.64
N PRO A 73 -20.59 27.35 5.43
CA PRO A 73 -20.18 27.67 6.78
C PRO A 73 -20.26 26.45 7.73
N SER A 74 -20.94 25.38 7.35
CA SER A 74 -21.01 24.12 8.11
C SER A 74 -19.75 23.27 8.01
N VAL A 75 -18.82 23.62 7.11
CA VAL A 75 -17.54 22.90 6.93
C VAL A 75 -16.37 23.86 7.13
N ARG A 76 -15.43 23.48 8.00
CA ARG A 76 -14.19 24.22 8.24
C ARG A 76 -13.02 23.26 8.14
N THR A 77 -11.89 23.71 7.61
CA THR A 77 -10.72 22.84 7.43
C THR A 77 -9.48 23.45 8.05
N LEU A 78 -8.84 22.70 8.95
CA LEU A 78 -7.56 23.08 9.57
C LEU A 78 -6.44 22.24 8.97
N GLN A 79 -5.25 22.81 8.81
CA GLN A 79 -4.11 22.08 8.26
C GLN A 79 -2.80 22.39 8.98
N ASN A 80 -1.95 21.38 9.14
CA ASN A 80 -0.58 21.56 9.62
C ASN A 80 0.37 20.49 9.07
N GLY A 81 1.63 20.86 8.85
CA GLY A 81 2.68 19.96 8.39
C GLY A 81 3.18 19.04 9.51
N LEU A 82 3.71 17.88 9.15
CA LEU A 82 4.46 17.01 10.05
C LEU A 82 5.95 17.40 10.05
N VAL A 83 6.58 17.36 11.22
CA VAL A 83 8.05 17.53 11.33
C VAL A 83 8.77 16.37 10.65
N ASN A 84 8.26 15.15 10.84
CA ASN A 84 8.80 13.94 10.26
C ASN A 84 7.66 13.16 9.57
N ARG A 85 7.80 12.92 8.27
CA ARG A 85 6.81 12.17 7.48
C ARG A 85 6.64 10.74 7.97
N ASN A 86 7.69 10.13 8.52
CA ASN A 86 7.64 8.74 8.97
C ASN A 86 6.68 8.53 10.14
N ASP A 87 6.34 9.60 10.87
CA ASP A 87 5.40 9.56 11.99
C ASP A 87 3.94 9.66 11.52
N ALA A 88 3.69 9.81 10.21
CA ALA A 88 2.36 10.05 9.67
C ALA A 88 1.32 9.01 10.15
N ALA A 89 1.64 7.72 10.08
CA ALA A 89 0.71 6.66 10.50
C ALA A 89 0.23 6.83 11.96
N GLN A 90 1.18 7.11 12.86
CA GLN A 90 0.85 7.32 14.27
C GLN A 90 0.07 8.62 14.47
N LYS A 91 0.48 9.69 13.80
CA LYS A 91 -0.15 11.02 13.97
C LYS A 91 -1.54 11.11 13.38
N ILE A 92 -1.80 10.39 12.28
CA ILE A 92 -3.13 10.25 11.72
C ILE A 92 -4.05 9.53 12.72
N GLU A 93 -3.59 8.44 13.33
CA GLU A 93 -4.38 7.70 14.33
C GLU A 93 -4.63 8.53 15.59
N GLU A 94 -3.61 9.24 16.09
CA GLU A 94 -3.75 10.17 17.22
C GLU A 94 -4.79 11.26 16.92
N LEU A 95 -4.77 11.85 15.71
CA LEU A 95 -5.78 12.84 15.28
C LEU A 95 -7.18 12.23 15.16
N ARG A 96 -7.31 11.00 14.64
CA ARG A 96 -8.59 10.28 14.53
C ARG A 96 -9.16 9.90 15.90
N SER A 97 -8.30 9.70 16.89
CA SER A 97 -8.71 9.39 18.27
C SER A 97 -9.23 10.60 19.05
N VAL A 98 -9.06 11.82 18.52
CA VAL A 98 -9.57 13.04 19.15
C VAL A 98 -11.09 13.04 19.13
N GLN A 99 -11.71 13.05 20.32
CA GLN A 99 -13.17 13.13 20.41
C GLN A 99 -13.68 14.45 19.85
N PRO A 100 -14.54 14.43 18.82
CA PRO A 100 -15.10 15.64 18.27
C PRO A 100 -16.01 16.34 19.29
N PRO A 101 -16.09 17.68 19.29
CA PRO A 101 -17.13 18.39 20.04
C PRO A 101 -18.53 17.93 19.58
N ARG A 102 -19.54 18.07 20.46
CA ARG A 102 -20.89 17.57 20.17
C ARG A 102 -21.45 18.16 18.86
N GLY A 103 -22.00 17.28 18.02
CA GLY A 103 -22.62 17.62 16.74
C GLY A 103 -21.62 17.85 15.59
N LEU A 104 -20.32 17.61 15.81
CA LEU A 104 -19.30 17.70 14.77
C LEU A 104 -18.78 16.32 14.38
N GLU A 105 -18.48 16.16 13.11
CA GLU A 105 -17.70 15.08 12.55
C GLU A 105 -16.31 15.61 12.17
N ILE A 106 -15.25 14.86 12.52
CA ILE A 106 -13.87 15.22 12.18
C ILE A 106 -13.29 14.13 11.29
N SER A 107 -12.94 14.51 10.08
CA SER A 107 -12.26 13.65 9.10
C SER A 107 -10.80 14.08 8.94
N VAL A 108 -9.87 13.14 9.04
CA VAL A 108 -8.43 13.38 8.83
C VAL A 108 -8.05 13.03 7.40
N GLY A 109 -7.47 14.01 6.69
CA GLY A 109 -7.05 13.91 5.30
C GLY A 109 -5.66 14.50 5.05
N GLY A 110 -5.39 14.86 3.80
CA GLY A 110 -4.08 15.28 3.32
C GLY A 110 -3.32 14.14 2.63
N THR A 111 -2.29 14.47 1.86
CA THR A 111 -1.51 13.46 1.09
C THR A 111 -0.99 12.32 1.96
N PRO A 112 -0.39 12.58 3.15
CA PRO A 112 0.09 11.50 4.01
C PRO A 112 -1.05 10.60 4.52
N ALA A 113 -2.24 11.16 4.80
CA ALA A 113 -3.40 10.38 5.22
C ALA A 113 -3.92 9.47 4.10
N LEU A 114 -4.02 9.98 2.87
CA LEU A 114 -4.44 9.20 1.71
C LEU A 114 -3.48 8.06 1.40
N GLU A 115 -2.17 8.30 1.48
CA GLU A 115 -1.14 7.26 1.31
C GLU A 115 -1.29 6.17 2.38
N GLN A 116 -1.45 6.57 3.64
CA GLN A 116 -1.50 5.63 4.74
C GLN A 116 -2.80 4.84 4.81
N ASP A 117 -3.93 5.45 4.46
CA ASP A 117 -5.21 4.76 4.31
C ASP A 117 -5.18 3.75 3.17
N SER A 118 -4.50 4.08 2.06
CA SER A 118 -4.30 3.17 0.93
C SER A 118 -3.45 1.97 1.34
N ILE A 119 -2.36 2.20 2.09
CA ILE A 119 -1.51 1.15 2.64
C ILE A 119 -2.32 0.27 3.60
N HIS A 120 -3.04 0.87 4.56
CA HIS A 120 -3.82 0.14 5.55
C HIS A 120 -4.92 -0.72 4.89
N SER A 121 -5.68 -0.14 3.95
CA SER A 121 -6.73 -0.84 3.22
C SER A 121 -6.20 -2.04 2.44
N LEU A 122 -5.00 -1.91 1.85
CA LEU A 122 -4.36 -3.02 1.16
C LEU A 122 -3.98 -4.15 2.13
N PHE A 123 -3.28 -3.82 3.22
CA PHE A 123 -2.84 -4.82 4.19
C PHE A 123 -3.99 -5.48 4.96
N ASP A 124 -5.09 -4.77 5.19
CA ASP A 124 -6.32 -5.33 5.78
C ASP A 124 -6.95 -6.39 4.88
N ARG A 125 -6.96 -6.15 3.56
CA ARG A 125 -7.53 -7.09 2.56
C ARG A 125 -6.55 -8.17 2.11
N LEU A 126 -5.24 -7.98 2.32
CA LEU A 126 -4.19 -8.89 1.85
C LEU A 126 -4.35 -10.32 2.39
N PRO A 127 -4.65 -10.59 3.67
CA PRO A 127 -4.88 -11.95 4.17
C PRO A 127 -6.03 -12.67 3.44
N LEU A 128 -7.14 -11.97 3.22
CA LEU A 128 -8.29 -12.52 2.50
C LEU A 128 -7.93 -12.80 1.02
N MET A 129 -7.22 -11.86 0.38
CA MET A 129 -6.73 -12.03 -0.99
C MET A 129 -5.84 -13.27 -1.11
N VAL A 130 -4.85 -13.42 -0.24
CA VAL A 130 -3.93 -14.57 -0.22
C VAL A 130 -4.67 -15.87 0.05
N LEU A 131 -5.64 -15.87 0.97
CA LEU A 131 -6.44 -17.06 1.27
C LEU A 131 -7.26 -17.51 0.06
N VAL A 132 -7.99 -16.58 -0.57
CA VAL A 132 -8.79 -16.88 -1.78
C VAL A 132 -7.88 -17.36 -2.91
N LEU A 133 -6.75 -16.71 -3.12
CA LEU A 133 -5.76 -17.06 -4.12
C LEU A 133 -5.19 -18.47 -3.92
N ILE A 134 -4.74 -18.82 -2.71
CA ILE A 134 -4.22 -20.16 -2.39
C ILE A 134 -5.31 -21.23 -2.53
N ILE A 135 -6.52 -20.98 -2.01
CA ILE A 135 -7.62 -21.97 -2.08
C ILE A 135 -8.02 -22.22 -3.54
N THR A 136 -8.23 -21.16 -4.31
CA THR A 136 -8.65 -21.28 -5.70
C THR A 136 -7.61 -21.98 -6.55
N THR A 137 -6.32 -21.62 -6.44
CA THR A 137 -5.27 -22.32 -7.21
C THR A 137 -5.10 -23.76 -6.76
N THR A 138 -5.19 -24.05 -5.46
CA THR A 138 -5.11 -25.42 -4.94
C THR A 138 -6.27 -26.28 -5.45
N VAL A 139 -7.50 -25.75 -5.48
CA VAL A 139 -8.67 -26.45 -6.02
C VAL A 139 -8.52 -26.69 -7.52
N LEU A 140 -8.09 -25.69 -8.29
CA LEU A 140 -7.85 -25.84 -9.73
C LEU A 140 -6.76 -26.89 -10.02
N MET A 141 -5.66 -26.88 -9.27
CA MET A 141 -4.61 -27.88 -9.39
C MET A 141 -5.07 -29.28 -8.96
N PHE A 142 -5.88 -29.39 -7.91
CA PHE A 142 -6.47 -30.66 -7.50
C PHE A 142 -7.34 -31.24 -8.62
N LEU A 143 -8.18 -30.41 -9.25
CA LEU A 143 -9.00 -30.82 -10.40
C LEU A 143 -8.16 -31.18 -11.62
N ALA A 144 -7.07 -30.46 -11.87
CA ALA A 144 -6.18 -30.70 -13.02
C ALA A 144 -5.34 -31.97 -12.88
N PHE A 145 -4.91 -32.33 -11.67
CA PHE A 145 -3.94 -33.41 -11.45
C PHE A 145 -4.50 -34.63 -10.70
N GLY A 146 -5.67 -34.52 -10.08
CA GLY A 146 -6.24 -35.59 -9.26
C GLY A 146 -5.40 -35.95 -8.03
N SER A 147 -4.51 -35.07 -7.58
CA SER A 147 -3.57 -35.30 -6.48
C SER A 147 -3.66 -34.19 -5.45
N ILE A 148 -3.54 -34.52 -4.16
CA ILE A 148 -3.50 -33.53 -3.06
C ILE A 148 -2.06 -33.08 -2.78
N VAL A 149 -1.08 -33.97 -3.00
CA VAL A 149 0.33 -33.68 -2.68
C VAL A 149 0.93 -32.70 -3.69
N LEU A 150 0.58 -32.81 -4.97
CA LEU A 150 1.10 -31.95 -6.02
C LEU A 150 0.69 -30.47 -5.83
N PRO A 151 -0.59 -30.13 -5.59
CA PRO A 151 -1.02 -28.77 -5.29
C PRO A 151 -0.33 -28.16 -4.06
N ILE A 152 -0.16 -28.93 -2.98
CA ILE A 152 0.50 -28.42 -1.77
C ILE A 152 1.97 -28.09 -2.05
N LYS A 153 2.68 -28.98 -2.75
CA LYS A 153 4.07 -28.72 -3.16
C LYS A 153 4.17 -27.47 -4.04
N ALA A 154 3.28 -27.36 -5.02
CA ALA A 154 3.18 -26.23 -5.94
C ALA A 154 2.96 -24.89 -5.19
N ALA A 155 1.99 -24.86 -4.27
CA ALA A 155 1.73 -23.68 -3.46
C ALA A 155 2.95 -23.26 -2.61
N LEU A 156 3.70 -24.22 -2.04
CA LEU A 156 4.92 -23.94 -1.29
C LEU A 156 6.04 -23.38 -2.17
N MET A 157 6.24 -23.95 -3.37
CA MET A 157 7.23 -23.46 -4.33
C MET A 157 6.88 -22.06 -4.84
N SER A 158 5.60 -21.82 -5.11
CA SER A 158 5.08 -20.51 -5.51
C SER A 158 5.25 -19.47 -4.40
N ALA A 159 4.96 -19.83 -3.15
CA ALA A 159 5.19 -18.95 -2.00
C ALA A 159 6.67 -18.63 -1.78
N LEU A 160 7.55 -19.62 -1.91
CA LEU A 160 9.00 -19.42 -1.79
C LEU A 160 9.55 -18.52 -2.91
N THR A 161 9.09 -18.73 -4.14
CA THR A 161 9.46 -17.89 -5.29
C THR A 161 9.00 -16.47 -5.08
N LEU A 162 7.73 -16.27 -4.70
CA LEU A 162 7.17 -14.95 -4.41
C LEU A 162 7.94 -14.23 -3.30
N GLY A 163 8.19 -14.90 -2.17
CA GLY A 163 8.96 -14.34 -1.06
C GLY A 163 10.38 -13.96 -1.46
N SER A 164 11.03 -14.80 -2.26
CA SER A 164 12.37 -14.53 -2.79
C SER A 164 12.37 -13.32 -3.73
N THR A 165 11.41 -13.24 -4.64
CA THR A 165 11.30 -12.10 -5.57
C THR A 165 11.00 -10.81 -4.83
N LEU A 166 10.05 -10.80 -3.89
CA LEU A 166 9.76 -9.60 -3.09
C LEU A 166 10.96 -9.18 -2.24
N GLY A 167 11.71 -10.13 -1.67
CA GLY A 167 12.95 -9.86 -0.95
C GLY A 167 14.02 -9.22 -1.83
N ILE A 168 14.24 -9.76 -3.03
CA ILE A 168 15.18 -9.19 -4.02
C ILE A 168 14.73 -7.80 -4.47
N LEU A 169 13.43 -7.60 -4.74
CA LEU A 169 12.90 -6.30 -5.13
C LEU A 169 13.07 -5.26 -4.02
N THR A 170 12.86 -5.64 -2.76
CA THR A 170 13.11 -4.77 -1.61
C THR A 170 14.60 -4.42 -1.52
N TRP A 171 15.48 -5.42 -1.64
CA TRP A 171 16.93 -5.25 -1.62
C TRP A 171 17.44 -4.33 -2.74
N MET A 172 16.84 -4.39 -3.93
CA MET A 172 17.16 -3.49 -5.03
C MET A 172 16.55 -2.11 -4.83
N PHE A 173 15.22 -2.00 -4.79
CA PHE A 173 14.53 -0.72 -4.90
C PHE A 173 14.40 0.06 -3.59
N VAL A 174 14.42 -0.60 -2.44
CA VAL A 174 14.35 0.05 -1.12
C VAL A 174 15.76 0.23 -0.56
N ASP A 175 16.56 -0.83 -0.49
CA ASP A 175 17.93 -0.74 0.05
C ASP A 175 18.92 -0.13 -0.97
N GLY A 176 18.53 -0.05 -2.24
CA GLY A 176 19.24 0.69 -3.28
C GLY A 176 20.34 -0.07 -4.02
N HIS A 177 20.39 -1.40 -3.91
CA HIS A 177 21.39 -2.20 -4.59
C HIS A 177 21.17 -2.21 -6.11
N GLY A 178 22.14 -1.68 -6.86
CA GLY A 178 22.06 -1.53 -8.32
C GLY A 178 21.48 -0.20 -8.80
N SER A 179 21.07 0.70 -7.88
CA SER A 179 20.56 2.05 -8.20
C SER A 179 21.51 2.86 -9.08
N GLY A 180 22.81 2.82 -8.79
CA GLY A 180 23.84 3.50 -9.57
C GLY A 180 24.03 2.95 -11.00
N LEU A 181 23.81 1.65 -11.21
CA LEU A 181 23.94 1.02 -12.53
C LEU A 181 22.69 1.26 -13.39
N MET A 182 21.51 1.17 -12.79
CA MET A 182 20.21 1.25 -13.47
C MET A 182 19.61 2.67 -13.46
N ASN A 183 20.30 3.64 -12.85
CA ASN A 183 19.91 5.05 -12.78
C ASN A 183 18.50 5.29 -12.19
N TYR A 184 18.21 4.68 -11.05
CA TYR A 184 16.99 4.93 -10.26
C TYR A 184 17.33 5.44 -8.86
N THR A 185 16.37 6.09 -8.20
CA THR A 185 16.49 6.53 -6.81
C THR A 185 15.79 5.53 -5.88
N PRO A 186 16.50 4.96 -4.88
CA PRO A 186 15.88 4.05 -3.91
C PRO A 186 14.78 4.76 -3.12
N GLN A 187 13.61 4.13 -3.00
CA GLN A 187 12.45 4.71 -2.31
C GLN A 187 11.46 3.61 -1.88
N PRO A 188 10.57 3.89 -0.91
CA PRO A 188 9.52 2.94 -0.54
C PRO A 188 8.68 2.50 -1.75
N LEU A 189 8.34 1.21 -1.79
CA LEU A 189 7.47 0.67 -2.83
C LEU A 189 6.04 1.20 -2.66
N MET A 190 5.39 1.54 -3.77
CA MET A 190 3.97 1.89 -3.76
C MET A 190 3.15 0.66 -3.33
N ALA A 191 2.30 0.81 -2.31
CA ALA A 191 1.48 -0.30 -1.80
C ALA A 191 0.69 -1.03 -2.89
N PRO A 192 -0.06 -0.36 -3.79
CA PRO A 192 -0.80 -1.05 -4.86
C PRO A 192 0.08 -1.93 -5.77
N MET A 193 1.36 -1.54 -5.97
CA MET A 193 2.30 -2.34 -6.76
C MET A 193 2.66 -3.66 -6.09
N ILE A 194 2.71 -3.71 -4.76
CA ILE A 194 2.98 -4.95 -4.01
C ILE A 194 1.87 -5.97 -4.28
N GLY A 195 0.60 -5.54 -4.20
CA GLY A 195 -0.56 -6.38 -4.51
C GLY A 195 -0.53 -6.92 -5.95
N LEU A 196 -0.20 -6.05 -6.92
CA LEU A 196 -0.06 -6.44 -8.32
C LEU A 196 1.06 -7.48 -8.53
N ILE A 197 2.23 -7.26 -7.94
CA ILE A 197 3.38 -8.17 -8.05
C ILE A 197 3.04 -9.54 -7.44
N ILE A 198 2.35 -9.58 -6.30
CA ILE A 198 1.89 -10.83 -5.68
C ILE A 198 0.99 -11.60 -6.65
N ALA A 199 -0.03 -10.95 -7.22
CA ALA A 199 -0.97 -11.58 -8.13
C ALA A 199 -0.28 -12.08 -9.41
N VAL A 200 0.59 -11.26 -10.02
CA VAL A 200 1.29 -11.60 -11.26
C VAL A 200 2.27 -12.75 -11.05
N ILE A 201 3.13 -12.70 -10.02
CA ILE A 201 4.11 -13.76 -9.77
C ILE A 201 3.41 -15.06 -9.42
N TRP A 202 2.36 -15.01 -8.60
CA TRP A 202 1.61 -16.21 -8.24
C TRP A 202 0.90 -16.83 -9.44
N GLY A 203 0.23 -16.01 -10.25
CA GLY A 203 -0.44 -16.47 -11.47
C GLY A 203 0.54 -17.10 -12.45
N LEU A 204 1.66 -16.41 -12.73
CA LEU A 204 2.71 -16.95 -13.60
C LEU A 204 3.29 -18.27 -13.04
N SER A 205 3.63 -18.33 -11.76
CA SER A 205 4.16 -19.55 -11.13
C SER A 205 3.17 -20.72 -11.24
N THR A 206 1.89 -20.46 -10.96
CA THR A 206 0.82 -21.45 -11.05
C THR A 206 0.65 -21.96 -12.49
N ASP A 207 0.65 -21.07 -13.49
CA ASP A 207 0.51 -21.43 -14.91
C ASP A 207 1.67 -22.32 -15.38
N TYR A 208 2.91 -21.98 -15.02
CA TYR A 208 4.09 -22.79 -15.34
C TYR A 208 4.03 -24.16 -14.68
N GLU A 209 3.62 -24.25 -13.42
CA GLU A 209 3.48 -25.51 -12.70
C GLU A 209 2.35 -26.38 -13.28
N VAL A 210 1.20 -25.77 -13.63
CA VAL A 210 0.09 -26.47 -14.31
C VAL A 210 0.53 -27.08 -15.62
N PHE A 211 1.25 -26.32 -16.45
CA PHE A 211 1.73 -26.81 -17.73
C PHE A 211 2.76 -27.93 -17.59
N LEU A 212 3.73 -27.79 -16.68
CA LEU A 212 4.76 -28.80 -16.44
C LEU A 212 4.18 -30.10 -15.86
N VAL A 213 3.38 -29.99 -14.80
CA VAL A 213 2.88 -31.14 -14.05
C VAL A 213 1.79 -31.88 -14.81
N SER A 214 0.96 -31.19 -15.61
CA SER A 214 -0.04 -31.86 -16.45
C SER A 214 0.61 -32.87 -17.40
N ARG A 215 1.75 -32.54 -18.02
CA ARG A 215 2.52 -33.47 -18.86
C ARG A 215 3.11 -34.66 -18.09
N MET A 216 3.52 -34.44 -16.85
CA MET A 216 3.97 -35.52 -15.97
C MET A 216 2.81 -36.47 -15.60
N VAL A 217 1.63 -35.92 -15.32
CA VAL A 217 0.43 -36.70 -14.99
C VAL A 217 -0.03 -37.52 -16.20
N GLU A 218 -0.09 -36.92 -17.40
CA GLU A 218 -0.40 -37.64 -18.63
C GLU A 218 0.55 -38.84 -18.88
N ALA A 219 1.86 -38.65 -18.64
CA ALA A 219 2.84 -39.73 -18.77
C ALA A 219 2.60 -40.85 -17.73
N ARG A 220 2.23 -40.47 -16.50
CA ARG A 220 1.88 -41.40 -15.43
C ARG A 220 0.62 -42.20 -15.74
N GLU A 221 -0.41 -41.56 -16.30
CA GLU A 221 -1.65 -42.21 -16.74
C GLU A 221 -1.43 -43.21 -17.88
N ARG A 222 -0.42 -42.99 -18.72
CA ARG A 222 0.02 -43.97 -19.75
C ARG A 222 0.78 -45.17 -19.18
N GLY A 223 0.82 -45.33 -17.85
CA GLY A 223 1.41 -46.48 -17.17
C GLY A 223 2.91 -46.36 -16.88
N MET A 224 3.50 -45.17 -17.08
CA MET A 224 4.93 -44.97 -16.83
C MET A 224 5.25 -44.92 -15.32
N SER A 225 6.48 -45.31 -14.95
CA SER A 225 6.96 -45.14 -13.58
C SER A 225 7.03 -43.65 -13.21
N THR A 226 6.98 -43.32 -11.91
CA THR A 226 7.04 -41.91 -11.45
C THR A 226 8.29 -41.21 -11.96
N THR A 227 9.44 -41.89 -11.92
CA THR A 227 10.72 -41.34 -12.40
C THR A 227 10.68 -41.07 -13.91
N GLU A 228 10.11 -41.98 -14.69
CA GLU A 228 10.03 -41.81 -16.15
C GLU A 228 9.02 -40.71 -16.52
N ALA A 229 7.92 -40.60 -15.79
CA ALA A 229 6.92 -39.55 -15.96
C ALA A 229 7.49 -38.15 -15.68
N ILE A 230 8.28 -37.99 -14.60
CA ILE A 230 8.99 -36.73 -14.30
C ILE A 230 9.99 -36.40 -15.41
N ARG A 231 10.77 -37.40 -15.85
CA ARG A 231 11.77 -37.22 -16.92
C ARG A 231 11.13 -36.76 -18.23
N ILE A 232 10.04 -37.41 -18.66
CA ILE A 232 9.34 -37.11 -19.91
C ILE A 232 8.66 -35.74 -19.82
N GLY A 233 7.97 -35.45 -18.71
CA GLY A 233 7.36 -34.15 -18.48
C GLY A 233 8.39 -33.03 -18.59
N THR A 234 9.49 -33.10 -17.84
CA THR A 234 10.53 -32.06 -17.91
C THR A 234 11.16 -31.93 -19.31
N ALA A 235 11.43 -33.04 -20.00
CA ALA A 235 12.08 -33.02 -21.31
C ALA A 235 11.19 -32.41 -22.42
N THR A 236 9.88 -32.67 -22.41
CA THR A 236 8.95 -32.12 -23.41
C THR A 236 8.58 -30.68 -23.12
N THR A 237 8.45 -30.32 -21.84
CA THR A 237 8.08 -28.95 -21.45
C THR A 237 9.26 -27.99 -21.52
N GLY A 238 10.49 -28.47 -21.32
CA GLY A 238 11.70 -27.63 -21.25
C GLY A 238 11.92 -26.76 -22.49
N ARG A 239 11.68 -27.31 -23.69
CA ARG A 239 11.83 -26.55 -24.95
C ARG A 239 10.71 -25.54 -25.21
N LEU A 240 9.53 -25.75 -24.62
CA LEU A 240 8.39 -24.82 -24.69
C LEU A 240 8.51 -23.67 -23.68
N ILE A 241 9.15 -23.90 -22.53
CA ILE A 241 9.31 -22.90 -21.46
C ILE A 241 10.45 -21.91 -21.78
N THR A 242 11.54 -22.36 -22.39
CA THR A 242 12.70 -21.50 -22.73
C THR A 242 12.67 -20.96 -24.16
N GLY A 243 11.64 -21.29 -24.94
CA GLY A 243 11.53 -21.00 -26.37
C GLY A 243 11.07 -19.58 -26.69
#